data_AF-A0A5R9PY76-F1
#
_entry.id   AF-A0A5R9PY76-F1
#
_cell.length_a   1.000
_cell.length_b   1.000
_cell.length_c   1.000
_cell.angle_alpha   90.00
_cell.angle_beta   90.00
_cell.angle_gamma   90.00
#
_symmetry.space_group_name_H-M   'P 1'
#
loop_
_entity.id
_entity.type
_entity.pdbx_description
1 polymer ?
#
loop_
_entity_poly.entity_id
_entity_poly.type
_entity_poly.pdbx_seq_one_letter_code
_entity_poly.pdbx_strand_id
1 'polypeptide(L)'
;MSFTVDFILTELPKEEKEAWSIIEHLREEYYEDKSGAHEKLVQLHSVLTQKYPCLCSYADDDPELDNCPWSDGPMINNFASKMGMVAISYSRADELFPFILEKALELDIIVADGQSEKIYRPGVPVNNSEKPWWKVW
;
A
#
# COMPACT_ATOMS: atom_id res chain seq x y z
N MET A 1 -14.79 -0.82 -6.70
CA MET A 1 -13.55 -1.58 -6.96
C MET A 1 -12.42 -0.90 -6.19
N SER A 2 -11.49 -1.68 -5.64
CA SER A 2 -10.32 -1.17 -4.92
C SER A 2 -9.03 -1.50 -5.67
N PHE A 3 -8.02 -0.68 -5.47
CA PHE A 3 -6.64 -0.91 -5.88
C PHE A 3 -5.81 -1.15 -4.62
N THR A 4 -5.11 -2.29 -4.55
CA THR A 4 -4.38 -2.70 -3.35
C THR A 4 -2.88 -2.53 -3.54
N VAL A 5 -2.21 -2.10 -2.48
CA VAL A 5 -0.77 -1.89 -2.46
C VAL A 5 -0.21 -2.67 -1.29
N ASP A 6 0.81 -3.48 -1.54
CA ASP A 6 1.52 -4.22 -0.50
C ASP A 6 2.79 -3.49 -0.10
N PHE A 7 3.05 -3.48 1.20
CA PHE A 7 4.25 -2.92 1.82
C PHE A 7 5.08 -4.06 2.37
N ILE A 8 6.29 -4.22 1.87
CA ILE A 8 7.17 -5.36 2.17
C ILE A 8 8.35 -4.86 3.02
N LEU A 9 8.51 -5.45 4.21
CA LEU A 9 9.56 -5.10 5.19
C LEU A 9 10.67 -6.16 5.22
N THR A 10 10.56 -7.16 4.36
CA THR A 10 11.57 -8.21 4.16
C THR A 10 12.44 -7.85 2.97
N GLU A 11 13.73 -8.18 3.02
CA GLU A 11 14.60 -8.05 1.86
C GLU A 11 14.09 -8.93 0.70
N LEU A 12 14.05 -8.35 -0.50
CA LEU A 12 13.69 -9.07 -1.72
C LEU A 12 14.89 -9.22 -2.65
N PRO A 13 15.00 -10.35 -3.37
CA PRO A 13 16.01 -10.51 -4.40
C PRO A 13 15.81 -9.48 -5.52
N LYS A 14 16.88 -9.26 -6.29
CA LYS A 14 16.85 -8.38 -7.47
C LYS A 14 16.14 -9.02 -8.66
N GLU A 15 16.06 -10.34 -8.69
CA GLU A 15 15.35 -11.07 -9.72
C GLU A 15 13.84 -10.98 -9.44
N GLU A 16 13.09 -10.45 -10.41
CA GLU A 16 11.68 -10.10 -10.22
C GLU A 16 10.81 -11.33 -9.95
N LYS A 17 11.03 -12.45 -10.65
CA LYS A 17 10.22 -13.65 -10.46
C LYS A 17 10.41 -14.24 -9.07
N GLU A 18 11.64 -14.29 -8.58
CA GLU A 18 11.95 -14.73 -7.22
C GLU A 18 11.38 -13.77 -6.18
N ALA A 19 11.43 -12.45 -6.42
CA ALA A 19 10.86 -11.46 -5.53
C ALA A 19 9.34 -11.60 -5.41
N TRP A 20 8.63 -11.79 -6.53
CA TRP A 20 7.20 -12.05 -6.53
C TRP A 20 6.85 -13.36 -5.83
N SER A 21 7.63 -14.42 -6.00
CA SER A 21 7.41 -15.68 -5.28
C SER A 21 7.48 -15.50 -3.76
N ILE A 22 8.37 -14.63 -3.27
CA ILE A 22 8.45 -14.31 -1.83
C ILE A 22 7.25 -13.46 -1.40
N ILE A 23 6.84 -12.48 -2.21
CA ILE A 23 5.66 -11.64 -1.90
C ILE A 23 4.39 -12.50 -1.80
N GLU A 24 4.16 -13.44 -2.71
CA GLU A 24 3.00 -14.33 -2.62
C GLU A 24 3.04 -15.17 -1.34
N HIS A 25 4.21 -15.69 -0.96
CA HIS A 25 4.34 -16.41 0.31
C HIS A 25 4.09 -15.52 1.53
N LEU A 26 4.55 -14.27 1.51
CA LEU A 26 4.25 -13.30 2.55
C LEU A 26 2.75 -13.01 2.64
N ARG A 27 2.03 -12.92 1.52
CA ARG A 27 0.57 -12.73 1.49
C ARG A 27 -0.17 -13.90 2.13
N GLU A 28 0.29 -15.13 1.89
CA GLU A 28 -0.26 -16.32 2.52
C GLU A 28 -0.07 -16.27 4.05
N GLU A 29 1.13 -15.94 4.52
CA GLU A 29 1.44 -15.81 5.95
C GLU A 29 0.69 -14.64 6.62
N TYR A 30 0.53 -13.54 5.89
CA TYR A 30 0.00 -12.27 6.39
C TYR A 30 -1.38 -12.40 7.03
N TYR A 31 -2.29 -13.18 6.45
CA TYR A 31 -3.64 -13.37 7.00
C TYR A 31 -3.65 -14.09 8.35
N GLU A 32 -2.57 -14.81 8.68
CA GLU A 32 -2.43 -15.52 9.95
C GLU A 32 -1.52 -14.79 10.95
N ASP A 33 -0.82 -13.73 10.52
CA ASP A 33 0.13 -13.00 11.36
C ASP A 33 -0.57 -12.12 12.40
N LYS A 34 -0.34 -12.44 13.69
CA LYS A 34 -0.88 -11.72 14.86
C LYS A 34 0.19 -10.98 15.66
N SER A 35 1.39 -10.85 15.11
CA SER A 35 2.54 -10.21 15.79
C SER A 35 2.41 -8.68 15.92
N GLY A 36 1.42 -8.08 15.27
CA GLY A 36 1.17 -6.64 15.29
C GLY A 36 1.98 -5.90 14.22
N ALA A 37 1.67 -4.62 14.02
CA ALA A 37 2.25 -3.80 12.97
C ALA A 37 3.73 -3.47 13.22
N HIS A 38 4.56 -3.62 12.18
CA HIS A 38 5.94 -3.15 12.19
C HIS A 38 6.03 -1.62 12.41
N GLU A 39 7.06 -1.13 13.11
CA GLU A 39 7.20 0.30 13.45
C GLU A 39 7.20 1.23 12.22
N LYS A 40 7.85 0.83 11.13
CA LYS A 40 7.84 1.55 9.84
C LYS A 40 6.41 1.66 9.26
N LEU A 41 5.59 0.62 9.41
CA LEU A 41 4.19 0.64 8.97
C LEU A 41 3.33 1.52 9.88
N VAL A 42 3.61 1.57 11.19
CA VAL A 42 2.96 2.51 12.11
C VAL A 42 3.31 3.96 11.74
N GLN A 43 4.56 4.24 11.36
CA GLN A 43 4.96 5.56 10.87
C GLN A 43 4.28 5.91 9.55
N LEU A 44 4.22 4.97 8.61
CA LEU A 44 3.50 5.14 7.34
C LEU A 44 2.02 5.43 7.59
N HIS A 45 1.35 4.64 8.44
CA HIS A 45 -0.04 4.89 8.85
C HIS A 45 -0.24 6.34 9.32
N SER A 46 0.63 6.83 10.20
CA SER A 46 0.56 8.19 10.73
C SER A 46 0.64 9.25 9.62
N VAL A 47 1.61 9.11 8.70
CA VAL A 47 1.78 10.05 7.58
C VAL A 47 0.60 10.01 6.61
N LEU A 48 0.09 8.82 6.27
CA LEU A 48 -1.05 8.67 5.38
C LEU A 48 -2.33 9.26 5.99
N THR A 49 -2.60 8.94 7.26
CA THR A 49 -3.81 9.37 7.96
C THR A 49 -3.80 10.83 8.40
N GLN A 50 -2.62 11.45 8.52
CA GLN A 50 -2.51 12.90 8.70
C GLN A 50 -3.03 13.67 7.47
N LYS A 51 -2.83 13.13 6.26
CA LYS A 51 -3.30 13.77 5.02
C LYS A 51 -4.72 13.35 4.65
N TYR A 52 -5.03 12.07 4.79
CA TYR A 52 -6.35 11.52 4.48
C TYR A 52 -6.85 10.69 5.67
N PRO A 53 -7.82 11.21 6.46
CA PRO A 53 -8.34 10.51 7.63
C PRO A 53 -8.72 9.06 7.32
N CYS A 54 -8.49 8.15 8.27
CA CYS A 54 -8.83 6.74 8.11
C CYS A 54 -10.34 6.58 7.88
N LEU A 55 -10.75 5.53 7.17
CA LEU A 55 -12.17 5.24 6.93
C LEU A 55 -12.96 5.16 8.26
N CYS A 56 -12.37 4.57 9.30
CA CYS A 56 -13.02 4.45 10.61
C CYS A 56 -13.07 5.76 11.42
N SER A 57 -12.61 6.88 10.86
CA SER A 57 -12.73 8.21 11.47
C SER A 57 -14.03 8.93 11.09
N TYR A 58 -14.74 8.44 10.06
CA TYR A 58 -16.03 8.97 9.61
C TYR A 58 -17.18 8.22 10.28
N ALA A 59 -18.29 8.92 10.51
CA ALA A 59 -19.55 8.28 10.89
C ALA A 59 -20.24 7.69 9.65
N ASP A 60 -21.14 6.72 9.84
CA ASP A 60 -21.87 6.08 8.73
C ASP A 60 -22.74 7.06 7.92
N ASP A 61 -23.16 8.17 8.53
CA ASP A 61 -23.96 9.23 7.91
C ASP A 61 -23.14 10.48 7.54
N ASP A 62 -21.81 10.41 7.65
CA ASP A 62 -20.93 11.51 7.27
C ASP A 62 -20.92 11.68 5.73
N PRO A 63 -21.33 12.84 5.19
CA PRO A 63 -21.32 13.06 3.74
C PRO A 63 -19.91 13.01 3.12
N GLU A 64 -18.85 13.17 3.90
CA GLU A 64 -17.46 13.04 3.42
C GLU A 64 -16.98 11.59 3.35
N LEU A 65 -17.75 10.62 3.85
CA LEU A 65 -17.42 9.19 3.76
C LEU A 65 -17.23 8.74 2.31
N ASP A 66 -18.07 9.24 1.39
CA ASP A 66 -17.98 8.96 -0.05
C ASP A 66 -16.69 9.50 -0.69
N ASN A 67 -16.09 10.53 -0.08
CA ASN A 67 -14.81 11.09 -0.48
C ASN A 67 -13.62 10.36 0.16
N CYS A 68 -13.84 9.43 1.10
CA CYS A 68 -12.77 8.68 1.73
C CYS A 68 -11.97 7.88 0.67
N PRO A 69 -10.64 8.03 0.63
CA PRO A 69 -9.86 7.31 -0.37
C PRO A 69 -9.60 5.85 -0.01
N TRP A 70 -9.85 5.45 1.24
CA TRP A 70 -9.57 4.11 1.73
C TRP A 70 -10.78 3.21 1.51
N SER A 71 -10.58 2.04 0.92
CA SER A 71 -11.65 1.06 0.69
C SER A 71 -11.88 0.11 1.86
N ASP A 72 -11.05 0.21 2.90
CA ASP A 72 -11.13 -0.61 4.10
C ASP A 72 -10.59 0.17 5.30
N GLY A 73 -11.05 -0.20 6.50
CA GLY A 73 -10.58 0.35 7.76
C GLY A 73 -11.05 -0.44 8.98
N PRO A 74 -10.36 -0.32 10.13
CA PRO A 74 -9.21 0.54 10.39
C PRO A 74 -7.95 0.14 9.62
N MET A 75 -7.30 1.10 8.93
CA MET A 75 -6.12 0.84 8.09
C MET A 75 -5.00 0.12 8.84
N ILE A 76 -4.76 0.52 10.09
CA ILE A 76 -3.72 -0.07 10.94
C ILE A 76 -3.87 -1.58 11.16
N ASN A 77 -5.10 -2.10 11.06
CA ASN A 77 -5.36 -3.54 11.21
C ASN A 77 -4.89 -4.34 10.00
N ASN A 78 -4.55 -3.69 8.89
CA ASN A 78 -3.99 -4.33 7.71
C ASN A 78 -2.45 -4.39 7.73
N PHE A 79 -1.82 -4.07 8.87
CA PHE A 79 -0.37 -4.04 9.04
C PHE A 79 0.09 -5.12 10.03
N ALA A 80 1.06 -5.91 9.60
CA ALA A 80 1.68 -6.99 10.36
C ALA A 80 3.21 -6.77 10.49
N SER A 81 3.94 -7.76 10.96
CA SER A 81 5.38 -7.59 11.24
C SER A 81 6.24 -7.57 9.98
N LYS A 82 5.91 -8.38 8.97
CA LYS A 82 6.72 -8.54 7.75
C LYS A 82 6.15 -7.81 6.54
N MET A 83 4.85 -7.56 6.54
CA MET A 83 4.18 -6.83 5.48
C MET A 83 2.93 -6.11 5.98
N GLY A 84 2.42 -5.21 5.15
CA GLY A 84 1.11 -4.62 5.31
C GLY A 84 0.45 -4.41 3.96
N MET A 85 -0.85 -4.14 3.97
CA MET A 85 -1.61 -3.85 2.75
C MET A 85 -2.49 -2.62 2.96
N VAL A 86 -2.65 -1.79 1.94
CA VAL A 86 -3.70 -0.77 1.90
C VAL A 86 -4.58 -0.97 0.68
N ALA A 87 -5.88 -0.91 0.87
CA ALA A 87 -6.88 -0.87 -0.20
C ALA A 87 -7.34 0.57 -0.44
N ILE A 88 -7.22 1.03 -1.68
CA ILE A 88 -7.52 2.39 -2.14
C ILE A 88 -8.77 2.34 -3.02
N SER A 89 -9.67 3.31 -2.89
CA SER A 89 -10.77 3.52 -3.83
C SER A 89 -10.18 3.73 -5.22
N TYR A 90 -10.57 2.86 -6.18
CA TYR A 90 -9.98 2.86 -7.52
C TYR A 90 -10.09 4.23 -8.22
N SER A 91 -11.19 4.94 -7.99
CA SER A 91 -11.44 6.29 -8.52
C SER A 91 -10.40 7.34 -8.09
N ARG A 92 -9.66 7.08 -7.00
CA ARG A 92 -8.64 7.97 -6.43
C ARG A 92 -7.22 7.41 -6.51
N ALA A 93 -7.04 6.23 -7.11
CA ALA A 93 -5.72 5.56 -7.18
C ALA A 93 -4.65 6.43 -7.86
N ASP A 94 -5.01 7.15 -8.93
CA ASP A 94 -4.13 8.09 -9.65
C ASP A 94 -3.53 9.18 -8.75
N GLU A 95 -4.32 9.68 -7.80
CA GLU A 95 -3.92 10.72 -6.86
C GLU A 95 -3.12 10.13 -5.70
N LEU A 96 -3.60 9.02 -5.15
CA LEU A 96 -3.07 8.47 -3.91
C LEU A 96 -1.84 7.61 -4.07
N PHE A 97 -1.77 6.79 -5.12
CA PHE A 97 -0.66 5.85 -5.27
C PHE A 97 0.70 6.55 -5.32
N PRO A 98 0.92 7.63 -6.09
CA PRO A 98 2.20 8.34 -6.08
C PRO A 98 2.58 8.87 -4.70
N PHE A 99 1.61 9.39 -3.93
CA PHE A 99 1.84 9.87 -2.57
C PHE A 99 2.21 8.72 -1.62
N ILE A 100 1.48 7.61 -1.66
CA ILE A 100 1.76 6.43 -0.83
C ILE A 100 3.14 5.86 -1.15
N LEU A 101 3.44 5.73 -2.44
CA LEU A 101 4.71 5.23 -2.93
C LEU A 101 5.87 6.09 -2.42
N GLU A 102 5.80 7.41 -2.59
CA GLU A 102 6.81 8.33 -2.09
C GLU A 102 7.05 8.15 -0.58
N LYS A 103 5.98 8.14 0.22
CA LYS A 103 6.09 8.06 1.69
C LYS A 103 6.56 6.70 2.19
N ALA A 104 6.18 5.63 1.52
CA ALA A 104 6.69 4.30 1.84
C ALA A 104 8.20 4.19 1.52
N LEU A 105 8.64 4.68 0.36
CA LEU A 105 10.05 4.64 -0.03
C LEU A 105 10.92 5.54 0.85
N GLU A 106 10.44 6.70 1.30
CA GLU A 106 11.13 7.57 2.28
C GLU A 106 11.36 6.86 3.62
N LEU A 107 10.49 5.93 3.99
CA LEU A 107 10.58 5.10 5.20
C LEU A 107 11.35 3.78 4.98
N ASP A 108 11.99 3.63 3.82
CA ASP A 108 12.72 2.43 3.44
C ASP A 108 11.84 1.18 3.49
N ILE A 109 10.65 1.28 2.87
CA ILE A 109 9.66 0.22 2.70
C ILE A 109 9.55 -0.11 1.21
N ILE A 110 9.61 -1.39 0.87
CA ILE A 110 9.39 -1.84 -0.51
C ILE A 110 7.89 -1.81 -0.80
N VAL A 111 7.51 -1.35 -1.99
CA VAL A 111 6.10 -1.28 -2.42
C VAL A 111 5.88 -2.24 -3.58
N ALA A 112 4.89 -3.12 -3.47
CA ALA A 112 4.49 -4.02 -4.56
C ALA A 112 3.06 -3.68 -5.03
N ASP A 113 2.95 -3.38 -6.33
CA ASP A 113 1.69 -3.20 -7.04
C ASP A 113 1.41 -4.50 -7.80
N GLY A 114 0.55 -5.34 -7.22
CA GLY A 114 0.19 -6.64 -7.79
C GLY A 114 -0.65 -6.53 -9.05
N GLN A 115 -1.27 -5.38 -9.33
CA GLN A 115 -2.09 -5.18 -10.52
C GLN A 115 -1.25 -4.81 -11.74
N SER A 116 -0.13 -4.10 -11.56
CA SER A 116 0.82 -3.80 -12.64
C SER A 116 2.06 -4.70 -12.66
N GLU A 117 2.16 -5.65 -11.72
CA GLU A 117 3.32 -6.51 -11.50
C GLU A 117 4.63 -5.72 -11.32
N LYS A 118 4.54 -4.55 -10.68
CA LYS A 118 5.69 -3.68 -10.39
C LYS A 118 6.08 -3.74 -8.92
N ILE A 119 7.38 -3.83 -8.67
CA ILE A 119 7.95 -3.68 -7.34
C ILE A 119 8.87 -2.46 -7.30
N TYR A 120 8.59 -1.54 -6.40
CA TYR A 120 9.34 -0.31 -6.20
C TYR A 120 10.24 -0.46 -4.96
N ARG A 121 11.53 -0.16 -5.13
CA ARG A 121 12.55 -0.34 -4.09
C ARG A 121 13.11 1.01 -3.63
N PRO A 122 13.39 1.17 -2.32
CA PRO A 122 14.07 2.37 -1.82
C PRO A 122 15.36 2.67 -2.58
N GLY A 123 15.60 3.96 -2.87
CA GLY A 123 16.79 4.43 -3.59
C GLY A 123 16.82 4.14 -5.10
N VAL A 124 15.82 3.46 -5.66
CA VAL A 124 15.68 3.26 -7.12
C VAL A 124 14.76 4.34 -7.69
N PRO A 125 15.19 5.13 -8.70
CA PRO A 125 14.33 6.13 -9.32
C PRO A 125 13.06 5.51 -9.92
N VAL A 126 11.90 6.05 -9.55
CA VAL A 126 10.62 5.68 -10.13
C VAL A 126 10.46 6.39 -11.47
N ASN A 127 10.49 5.63 -12.57
CA ASN A 127 10.38 6.20 -13.91
C ASN A 127 8.90 6.45 -14.26
N ASN A 128 8.40 7.66 -13.99
CA ASN A 128 7.00 8.08 -14.21
C ASN A 128 6.60 8.24 -15.70
N SER A 129 7.42 7.77 -16.65
CA SER A 129 7.17 7.98 -18.08
C SER A 129 6.11 7.05 -18.68
N GLU A 130 5.73 5.98 -17.98
CA GLU A 130 4.70 5.07 -18.45
C GLU A 130 3.33 5.56 -17.98
N LYS A 131 2.44 5.82 -18.94
CA LYS A 131 1.03 6.07 -18.63
C LYS A 131 0.51 4.90 -17.78
N PRO A 132 -0.27 5.16 -16.72
CA PRO A 132 -0.87 4.09 -15.95
C PRO A 132 -1.62 3.13 -16.87
N TRP A 133 -1.41 1.82 -16.71
CA TRP A 133 -1.96 0.80 -17.61
C TRP A 133 -3.49 0.79 -17.67
N TRP A 134 -4.16 1.37 -16.66
CA TRP A 134 -5.60 1.58 -16.63
C TRP A 134 -6.11 2.79 -17.44
N LYS A 135 -5.20 3.61 -17.99
CA LYS A 135 -5.52 4.68 -18.95
C LYS A 135 -5.46 4.22 -20.41
N VAL A 136 -5.40 2.91 -20.66
CA VAL A 136 -5.45 2.33 -22.00
C VAL A 136 -6.91 2.02 -22.37
N TRP A 137 -7.74 3.06 -22.47
CA TRP A 137 -9.05 3.03 -23.16
C TRP A 137 -9.31 4.40 -23.78
#